data_AF-A0A1A9ARP1-F1
#
_entry.id   AF-A0A1A9ARP1-F1
#
_cell.length_a   1.000
_cell.length_b   1.000
_cell.length_c   1.000
_cell.angle_alpha   90.00
_cell.angle_beta   90.00
_cell.angle_gamma   90.00
#
_symmetry.space_group_name_H-M   'P 1'
#
loop_
_entity.id
_entity.type
_entity.pdbx_description
1 polymer ?
#
loop_
_entity_poly.entity_id
_entity_poly.type
_entity_poly.pdbx_seq_one_letter_code
_entity_poly.pdbx_strand_id
1 'polypeptide(L)'
;MTNTFNVEDLPSKTHYKELQEIIKYDDIIEYVTNEMKDNAIKWLQNFDTYAKNYLSKYPFESTKDNPNKRCRDLVHTLKDIKKKINELEDSTDYKEIEENINTFTDSFSIRNYDDCSMVLNNEDILMENKNIDDACEDIIFVKDNICRINDSIQCEEIKSYFEKIDKIISAVYTVPSGEYYEILKLYDFHTYDSFKSILQQITCSPCESSFYSRGLQGGNTPSPSSLTKISVSIVLLIFGISLICFLLYTRSPLGRWFDTRVLKKEKGRNNFIDEITSELEEDSSEWSYTNSSNIGYNMN
;
A
#
# COMPACT_ATOMS: atom_id res chain seq x y z
N MET A 1 30.32 14.12 3.51
CA MET A 1 29.23 13.86 4.46
C MET A 1 28.79 12.45 4.24
N THR A 2 28.65 11.66 5.30
CA THR A 2 28.14 10.29 5.21
C THR A 2 26.62 10.37 5.08
N ASN A 3 26.05 9.76 4.05
CA ASN A 3 24.61 9.70 3.86
C ASN A 3 24.04 8.61 4.77
N THR A 4 23.06 8.97 5.60
CA THR A 4 22.45 8.10 6.62
C THR A 4 20.98 7.79 6.34
N PHE A 5 20.56 7.90 5.06
CA PHE A 5 19.20 7.58 4.66
C PHE A 5 18.86 6.11 4.94
N ASN A 6 17.72 5.82 5.55
CA ASN A 6 17.31 4.46 5.92
C ASN A 6 15.85 4.17 5.61
N VAL A 7 15.39 2.98 6.01
CA VAL A 7 14.01 2.51 5.80
C VAL A 7 12.99 3.44 6.46
N GLU A 8 13.31 4.00 7.63
CA GLU A 8 12.40 4.91 8.35
C GLU A 8 12.28 6.29 7.70
N ASP A 9 13.23 6.65 6.82
CA ASP A 9 13.18 7.87 6.01
C ASP A 9 12.37 7.70 4.72
N LEU A 10 11.85 6.50 4.43
CA LEU A 10 10.94 6.27 3.31
C LEU A 10 9.64 7.08 3.49
N PRO A 11 9.04 7.58 2.39
CA PRO A 11 7.81 8.38 2.49
C PRO A 11 6.69 7.66 3.23
N SER A 12 6.44 6.37 2.95
CA SER A 12 5.36 5.62 3.60
C SER A 12 5.51 5.62 5.13
N LYS A 13 6.74 5.41 5.63
CA LYS A 13 7.07 5.43 7.06
C LYS A 13 6.98 6.82 7.66
N THR A 14 7.54 7.80 6.98
CA THR A 14 7.59 9.19 7.46
C THR A 14 6.18 9.77 7.60
N HIS A 15 5.35 9.64 6.56
CA HIS A 15 4.01 10.18 6.56
C HIS A 15 3.06 9.40 7.49
N TYR A 16 3.25 8.09 7.63
CA TYR A 16 2.46 7.29 8.58
C TYR A 16 2.73 7.69 10.03
N LYS A 17 4.00 7.91 10.42
CA LYS A 17 4.34 8.43 11.76
C LYS A 17 3.69 9.79 12.03
N GLU A 18 3.78 10.70 11.06
CA GLU A 18 3.15 12.01 11.19
C GLU A 18 1.63 11.90 11.34
N LEU A 19 0.98 11.03 10.56
CA LEU A 19 -0.44 10.75 10.69
C LEU A 19 -0.77 10.28 12.11
N GLN A 20 -0.09 9.24 12.61
CA GLN A 20 -0.31 8.69 13.95
C GLN A 20 -0.17 9.76 15.05
N GLU A 21 0.84 10.62 14.97
CA GLU A 21 1.06 11.71 15.93
C GLU A 21 -0.07 12.75 15.92
N ILE A 22 -0.62 13.08 14.75
CA ILE A 22 -1.67 14.08 14.59
C ILE A 22 -3.01 13.52 15.04
N ILE A 23 -3.35 12.29 14.64
CA ILE A 23 -4.63 11.67 15.02
C ILE A 23 -4.60 11.08 16.43
N LYS A 24 -3.45 11.13 17.12
CA LYS A 24 -3.28 10.54 18.46
C LYS A 24 -3.67 9.07 18.44
N TYR A 25 -3.09 8.34 17.49
CA TYR A 25 -3.38 6.92 17.27
C TYR A 25 -3.04 6.09 18.51
N ASP A 26 -1.81 6.21 19.02
CA ASP A 26 -1.38 5.44 20.19
C ASP A 26 -2.26 5.71 21.42
N ASP A 27 -2.62 6.98 21.64
CA ASP A 27 -3.53 7.37 22.73
C ASP A 27 -4.88 6.65 22.62
N ILE A 28 -5.55 6.65 21.45
CA ILE A 28 -6.86 5.99 21.32
C ILE A 28 -6.76 4.48 21.47
N ILE A 29 -5.70 3.85 20.96
CA ILE A 29 -5.48 2.41 21.16
C ILE A 29 -5.26 2.12 22.65
N GLU A 30 -4.42 2.90 23.34
CA GLU A 30 -4.20 2.76 24.78
C GLU A 30 -5.51 2.92 25.58
N TYR A 31 -6.32 3.94 25.26
CA TYR A 31 -7.57 4.19 25.96
C TYR A 31 -8.58 3.07 25.77
N VAL A 32 -8.68 2.56 24.55
CA VAL A 32 -9.60 1.48 24.19
C VAL A 32 -9.17 0.17 24.84
N THR A 33 -7.88 -0.19 24.74
CA THR A 33 -7.32 -1.42 25.33
C THR A 33 -7.36 -1.44 26.85
N ASN A 34 -7.19 -0.29 27.52
CA ASN A 34 -7.21 -0.19 28.98
C ASN A 34 -8.58 0.21 29.56
N GLU A 35 -9.66 0.11 28.78
CA GLU A 35 -11.02 0.42 29.22
C GLU A 35 -11.23 1.86 29.73
N MET A 36 -10.41 2.82 29.27
CA MET A 36 -10.43 4.22 29.68
C MET A 36 -11.46 5.03 28.89
N LYS A 37 -12.75 4.71 29.07
CA LYS A 37 -13.88 5.29 28.30
C LYS A 37 -13.88 6.82 28.27
N ASP A 38 -13.67 7.47 29.41
CA ASP A 38 -13.66 8.95 29.49
C ASP A 38 -12.55 9.57 28.62
N ASN A 39 -11.39 8.90 28.51
CA ASN A 39 -10.30 9.33 27.67
C ASN A 39 -10.58 9.10 26.19
N ALA A 40 -11.17 7.94 25.86
CA ALA A 40 -11.61 7.64 24.49
C ALA A 40 -12.70 8.63 24.00
N ILE A 41 -13.63 9.02 24.87
CA ILE A 41 -14.63 10.06 24.58
C ILE A 41 -13.97 11.43 24.38
N LYS A 42 -12.97 11.79 25.20
CA LYS A 42 -12.20 13.04 25.00
C LYS A 42 -11.44 13.02 23.68
N TRP A 43 -10.88 11.88 23.29
CA TRP A 43 -10.26 11.72 21.97
C TRP A 43 -11.28 11.96 20.86
N LEU A 44 -12.46 11.33 20.97
CA LEU A 44 -13.56 11.49 20.02
C LEU A 44 -14.00 12.95 19.85
N GLN A 45 -14.12 13.69 20.96
CA GLN A 45 -14.48 15.12 20.94
C GLN A 45 -13.49 15.98 20.12
N ASN A 46 -12.23 15.54 20.00
CA ASN A 46 -11.18 16.24 19.25
C ASN A 46 -10.92 15.63 17.86
N PHE A 47 -11.48 14.44 17.56
CA PHE A 47 -11.21 13.67 16.36
C PHE A 47 -11.38 14.48 15.06
N ASP A 48 -12.49 15.19 14.90
CA ASP A 48 -12.74 16.02 13.70
C ASP A 48 -11.66 17.11 13.51
N THR A 49 -11.16 17.69 14.61
CA THR A 49 -10.05 18.66 14.55
C THR A 49 -8.76 17.99 14.15
N TYR A 50 -8.44 16.81 14.71
CA TYR A 50 -7.24 16.05 14.34
C TYR A 50 -7.24 15.67 12.85
N ALA A 51 -8.34 15.11 12.36
CA ALA A 51 -8.46 14.68 10.98
C ALA A 51 -8.39 15.86 10.00
N LYS A 52 -9.04 16.99 10.33
CA LYS A 52 -8.95 18.23 9.53
C LYS A 52 -7.53 18.79 9.51
N ASN A 53 -6.87 18.83 10.66
CA ASN A 53 -5.50 19.32 10.76
C ASN A 53 -4.55 18.49 9.89
N TYR A 54 -4.67 17.16 9.93
CA TYR A 54 -3.91 16.27 9.06
C TYR A 54 -4.16 16.56 7.58
N LEU A 55 -5.42 16.54 7.13
CA LEU A 55 -5.76 16.78 5.72
C LEU A 55 -5.36 18.18 5.25
N SER A 56 -5.39 19.19 6.13
CA SER A 56 -5.00 20.56 5.78
C SER A 56 -3.51 20.73 5.47
N LYS A 57 -2.64 19.82 5.95
CA LYS A 57 -1.22 19.78 5.58
C LYS A 57 -1.01 19.35 4.13
N TYR A 58 -1.96 18.60 3.59
CA TYR A 58 -1.90 17.98 2.28
C TYR A 58 -3.10 18.43 1.44
N PRO A 59 -3.16 19.73 1.05
CA PRO A 59 -4.29 20.24 0.29
C PRO A 59 -4.39 19.50 -1.05
N PHE A 60 -5.60 19.09 -1.42
CA PHE A 60 -5.89 18.27 -2.61
C PHE A 60 -5.25 18.81 -3.91
N GLU A 61 -5.21 20.14 -4.09
CA GLU A 61 -4.63 20.80 -5.26
C GLU A 61 -3.09 20.73 -5.32
N SER A 62 -2.43 20.20 -4.29
CA SER A 62 -0.97 20.05 -4.24
C SER A 62 -0.52 18.80 -4.99
N THR A 63 0.52 18.93 -5.80
CA THR A 63 1.24 17.77 -6.37
C THR A 63 2.32 17.23 -5.44
N LYS A 64 2.63 17.93 -4.34
CA LYS A 64 3.60 17.49 -3.34
C LYS A 64 2.96 16.51 -2.38
N ASP A 65 3.72 15.47 -2.02
CA ASP A 65 3.42 14.50 -0.96
C ASP A 65 2.12 13.70 -1.15
N ASN A 66 1.60 13.67 -2.39
CA ASN A 66 0.46 12.87 -2.84
C ASN A 66 -0.78 12.96 -1.93
N PRO A 67 -1.57 14.06 -1.97
CA PRO A 67 -2.74 14.25 -1.10
C PRO A 67 -3.76 13.11 -1.14
N ASN A 68 -3.95 12.47 -2.29
CA ASN A 68 -4.87 11.33 -2.42
C ASN A 68 -4.37 10.13 -1.62
N LYS A 69 -3.06 9.85 -1.67
CA LYS A 69 -2.43 8.83 -0.81
C LYS A 69 -2.59 9.19 0.67
N ARG A 70 -2.31 10.43 1.06
CA ARG A 70 -2.47 10.88 2.45
C ARG A 70 -3.89 10.69 2.96
N CYS A 71 -4.89 10.95 2.12
CA CYS A 71 -6.28 10.66 2.49
C CYS A 71 -6.55 9.15 2.65
N ARG A 72 -6.04 8.31 1.74
CA ARG A 72 -6.15 6.84 1.89
C ARG A 72 -5.46 6.35 3.17
N ASP A 73 -4.30 6.89 3.53
CA ASP A 73 -3.60 6.57 4.80
C ASP A 73 -4.49 6.85 6.02
N LEU A 74 -5.16 8.00 6.02
CA LEU A 74 -6.13 8.33 7.05
C LEU A 74 -7.27 7.32 7.09
N VAL A 75 -7.88 6.99 5.94
CA VAL A 75 -8.96 5.98 5.87
C VAL A 75 -8.51 4.63 6.41
N HIS A 76 -7.33 4.14 6.00
CA HIS A 76 -6.78 2.89 6.49
C HIS A 76 -6.59 2.91 8.01
N THR A 77 -6.03 4.00 8.54
CA THR A 77 -5.78 4.13 9.97
C THR A 77 -7.08 4.19 10.79
N LEU A 78 -8.10 4.87 10.28
CA LEU A 78 -9.41 4.92 10.95
C LEU A 78 -10.12 3.56 10.94
N LYS A 79 -9.98 2.80 9.85
CA LYS A 79 -10.52 1.43 9.80
C LYS A 79 -9.75 0.49 10.72
N ASP A 80 -8.44 0.65 10.87
CA ASP A 80 -7.65 -0.11 11.84
C ASP A 80 -8.09 0.18 13.29
N ILE A 81 -8.32 1.45 13.65
CA ILE A 81 -8.89 1.82 14.95
C ILE A 81 -10.23 1.11 15.18
N LYS A 82 -11.13 1.13 14.18
CA LYS A 82 -12.42 0.42 14.27
C LYS A 82 -12.24 -1.09 14.47
N LYS A 83 -11.34 -1.71 13.70
CA LYS A 83 -11.04 -3.13 13.81
C LYS A 83 -10.60 -3.48 15.23
N LYS A 84 -9.65 -2.73 15.79
CA LYS A 84 -9.14 -2.93 17.16
C LYS A 84 -10.23 -2.73 18.22
N ILE A 85 -11.16 -1.80 18.03
CA ILE A 85 -12.33 -1.64 18.90
C ILE A 85 -13.24 -2.87 18.83
N ASN A 86 -13.52 -3.38 17.62
CA ASN A 86 -14.42 -4.52 17.40
C ASN A 86 -13.85 -5.85 17.92
N GLU A 87 -12.53 -5.94 18.09
CA GLU A 87 -11.84 -7.09 18.69
C GLU A 87 -11.95 -7.14 20.22
N LEU A 88 -12.44 -6.08 20.87
CA LEU A 88 -12.69 -6.06 22.32
C LEU A 88 -13.97 -6.83 22.71
N GLU A 89 -13.94 -7.46 23.89
CA GLU A 89 -15.13 -8.12 24.46
C GLU A 89 -16.28 -7.13 24.71
N ASP A 90 -15.97 -5.93 25.21
CA ASP A 90 -16.95 -4.87 25.52
C ASP A 90 -16.99 -3.76 24.44
N SER A 91 -16.84 -4.13 23.17
CA SER A 91 -16.85 -3.19 22.02
C SER A 91 -18.09 -2.27 21.97
N THR A 92 -19.23 -2.68 22.57
CA THR A 92 -20.45 -1.86 22.63
C THR A 92 -20.25 -0.52 23.35
N ASP A 93 -19.26 -0.43 24.25
CA ASP A 93 -18.96 0.79 24.99
C ASP A 93 -18.29 1.87 24.12
N TYR A 94 -17.75 1.50 22.97
CA TYR A 94 -17.05 2.40 22.05
C TYR A 94 -17.83 2.66 20.76
N LYS A 95 -19.10 2.26 20.71
CA LYS A 95 -19.96 2.40 19.54
C LYS A 95 -20.05 3.85 19.02
N GLU A 96 -20.04 4.83 19.92
CA GLU A 96 -20.07 6.26 19.54
C GLU A 96 -18.83 6.66 18.71
N ILE A 97 -17.66 6.08 19.02
CA ILE A 97 -16.42 6.33 18.27
C ILE A 97 -16.54 5.75 16.87
N GLU A 98 -17.04 4.52 16.77
CA GLU A 98 -17.25 3.84 15.50
C GLU A 98 -18.23 4.61 14.59
N GLU A 99 -19.37 5.03 15.13
CA GLU A 99 -20.40 5.79 14.41
C GLU A 99 -19.88 7.15 13.91
N ASN A 100 -19.05 7.83 14.69
CA ASN A 100 -18.42 9.09 14.28
C ASN A 100 -17.37 8.91 13.20
N ILE A 101 -16.54 7.85 13.29
CA ILE A 101 -15.59 7.51 12.23
C ILE A 101 -16.35 7.26 10.92
N ASN A 102 -17.41 6.45 10.95
CA ASN A 102 -18.25 6.17 9.78
C ASN A 102 -18.82 7.45 9.17
N THR A 103 -19.41 8.31 10.03
CA THR A 103 -19.98 9.60 9.60
C THR A 103 -18.92 10.49 8.94
N PHE A 104 -17.71 10.52 9.50
CA PHE A 104 -16.61 11.28 8.94
C PHE A 104 -16.16 10.74 7.58
N THR A 105 -15.98 9.42 7.46
CA THR A 105 -15.56 8.78 6.21
C THR A 105 -16.62 8.91 5.11
N ASP A 106 -17.90 8.82 5.44
CA ASP A 106 -19.00 9.01 4.50
C ASP A 106 -19.01 10.42 3.90
N SER A 107 -18.49 11.41 4.65
CA SER A 107 -18.38 12.80 4.20
C SER A 107 -17.29 13.04 3.16
N PHE A 108 -16.39 12.08 2.88
CA PHE A 108 -15.28 12.29 1.93
C PHE A 108 -15.73 12.47 0.49
N SER A 109 -16.78 11.75 0.09
CA SER A 109 -17.42 11.91 -1.22
C SER A 109 -17.96 13.33 -1.48
N ILE A 110 -18.14 14.14 -0.43
CA ILE A 110 -18.62 15.53 -0.51
C ILE A 110 -17.43 16.53 -0.51
N ARG A 111 -16.22 16.08 -0.20
CA ARG A 111 -15.03 16.94 0.02
C ARG A 111 -14.01 16.89 -1.12
N ASN A 112 -14.38 16.42 -2.32
CA ASN A 112 -13.52 16.23 -3.49
C ASN A 112 -12.34 15.25 -3.27
N TYR A 113 -12.46 14.33 -2.31
CA TYR A 113 -11.47 13.26 -2.07
C TYR A 113 -11.94 11.95 -2.70
N ASP A 114 -12.24 11.95 -4.00
CA ASP A 114 -12.87 10.82 -4.68
C ASP A 114 -11.97 9.56 -4.65
N ASP A 115 -10.65 9.74 -4.80
CA ASP A 115 -9.65 8.65 -4.74
C ASP A 115 -9.38 8.14 -3.32
N CYS A 116 -9.77 8.89 -2.29
CA CYS A 116 -9.64 8.47 -0.90
C CYS A 116 -10.55 7.28 -0.58
N SER A 117 -11.64 7.17 -1.34
CA SER A 117 -12.67 6.15 -1.19
C SER A 117 -12.37 4.86 -1.97
N MET A 118 -11.25 4.76 -2.71
CA MET A 118 -10.86 3.52 -3.41
C MET A 118 -10.65 2.32 -2.48
N VAL A 119 -10.63 2.54 -1.15
CA VAL A 119 -10.47 1.50 -0.11
C VAL A 119 -11.81 0.84 0.27
N LEU A 120 -12.91 1.14 -0.40
CA LEU A 120 -14.24 0.64 -0.05
C LEU A 120 -14.56 -0.57 -0.92
N ASN A 121 -14.48 -1.78 -0.36
CA ASN A 121 -15.47 -2.85 -0.58
C ASN A 121 -15.24 -4.13 0.25
N ASN A 122 -14.11 -4.31 0.95
CA ASN A 122 -13.92 -5.46 1.84
C ASN A 122 -13.01 -5.16 3.04
N GLU A 123 -13.44 -5.53 4.26
CA GLU A 123 -12.68 -5.36 5.51
C GLU A 123 -11.49 -6.33 5.61
N ASP A 124 -11.58 -7.51 4.97
CA ASP A 124 -10.52 -8.52 4.99
C ASP A 124 -9.27 -8.14 4.17
N ILE A 125 -9.42 -7.30 3.14
CA ILE A 125 -8.33 -6.89 2.21
C ILE A 125 -7.68 -5.57 2.66
N LEU A 126 -8.06 -5.07 3.84
CA LEU A 126 -7.73 -3.73 4.29
C LEU A 126 -6.22 -3.51 4.46
N MET A 127 -5.54 -4.48 5.06
CA MET A 127 -4.12 -4.35 5.42
C MET A 127 -3.20 -4.58 4.22
N GLU A 128 -3.53 -5.56 3.37
CA GLU A 128 -2.80 -5.84 2.14
C GLU A 128 -2.85 -4.63 1.19
N ASN A 129 -4.01 -3.99 1.06
CA ASN A 129 -4.17 -2.78 0.23
C ASN A 129 -3.28 -1.63 0.71
N LYS A 130 -3.20 -1.39 2.03
CA LYS A 130 -2.32 -0.35 2.59
C LYS A 130 -0.86 -0.63 2.23
N ASN A 131 -0.41 -1.87 2.46
CA ASN A 131 0.98 -2.24 2.24
C ASN A 131 1.38 -2.20 0.75
N ILE A 132 0.46 -2.51 -0.17
CA ILE A 132 0.68 -2.34 -1.61
C ILE A 132 0.75 -0.86 -1.98
N ASP A 133 -0.14 -0.03 -1.44
CA ASP A 133 -0.18 1.42 -1.64
C ASP A 133 1.11 2.09 -1.13
N ASP A 134 1.59 1.69 0.06
CA ASP A 134 2.86 2.12 0.66
C ASP A 134 4.07 1.70 -0.20
N ALA A 135 4.10 0.43 -0.62
CA ALA A 135 5.16 -0.09 -1.47
C ALA A 135 5.26 0.66 -2.80
N CYS A 136 4.13 1.04 -3.41
CA CYS A 136 4.13 1.82 -4.65
C CYS A 136 4.71 3.22 -4.45
N GLU A 137 4.33 3.91 -3.36
CA GLU A 137 4.87 5.23 -3.02
C GLU A 137 6.39 5.17 -2.84
N ASP A 138 6.88 4.21 -2.05
CA ASP A 138 8.29 4.08 -1.74
C ASP A 138 9.13 3.75 -2.98
N ILE A 139 8.60 2.96 -3.91
CA ILE A 139 9.29 2.61 -5.16
C ILE A 139 9.36 3.80 -6.12
N ILE A 140 8.32 4.62 -6.17
CA ILE A 140 8.40 5.89 -6.92
C ILE A 140 9.48 6.79 -6.31
N PHE A 141 9.52 6.89 -4.99
CA PHE A 141 10.57 7.64 -4.32
C PHE A 141 11.97 7.10 -4.64
N VAL A 142 12.15 5.76 -4.62
CA VAL A 142 13.42 5.10 -4.99
C VAL A 142 13.85 5.49 -6.39
N LYS A 143 12.94 5.44 -7.37
CA LYS A 143 13.21 5.80 -8.75
C LYS A 143 13.80 7.21 -8.87
N ASP A 144 13.28 8.16 -8.10
CA ASP A 144 13.72 9.55 -8.14
C ASP A 144 14.95 9.84 -7.26
N ASN A 145 15.27 8.93 -6.32
CA ASN A 145 16.31 9.13 -5.30
C ASN A 145 17.37 8.01 -5.29
N ILE A 146 17.55 7.30 -6.40
CA ILE A 146 18.34 6.05 -6.44
C ILE A 146 19.78 6.21 -5.93
N CYS A 147 20.44 7.32 -6.25
CA CYS A 147 21.81 7.56 -5.77
C CYS A 147 21.85 7.84 -4.27
N ARG A 148 20.87 8.57 -3.74
CA ARG A 148 20.75 8.77 -2.29
C ARG A 148 20.57 7.43 -1.57
N ILE A 149 19.87 6.48 -2.17
CA ILE A 149 19.72 5.15 -1.57
C ILE A 149 21.01 4.35 -1.66
N ASN A 150 21.59 4.25 -2.86
CA ASN A 150 22.80 3.45 -3.11
C ASN A 150 24.03 3.97 -2.36
N ASP A 151 24.13 5.29 -2.16
CA ASP A 151 25.24 5.92 -1.42
C ASP A 151 25.04 5.88 0.11
N SER A 152 23.89 5.39 0.60
CA SER A 152 23.63 5.31 2.04
C SER A 152 24.44 4.21 2.70
N ILE A 153 24.93 4.47 3.91
CA ILE A 153 25.53 3.43 4.76
C ILE A 153 24.54 2.33 5.16
N GLN A 154 23.24 2.61 5.05
CA GLN A 154 22.14 1.67 5.33
C GLN A 154 21.54 1.05 4.07
N CYS A 155 22.22 1.16 2.91
CA CYS A 155 21.67 0.64 1.65
C CYS A 155 21.31 -0.86 1.72
N GLU A 156 22.14 -1.70 2.36
CA GLU A 156 21.85 -3.14 2.45
C GLU A 156 20.56 -3.43 3.24
N GLU A 157 20.28 -2.64 4.27
CA GLU A 157 19.04 -2.72 5.04
C GLU A 157 17.83 -2.31 4.18
N ILE A 158 17.95 -1.19 3.45
CA ILE A 158 16.94 -0.72 2.51
C ILE A 158 16.68 -1.76 1.41
N LYS A 159 17.74 -2.36 0.88
CA LYS A 159 17.65 -3.40 -0.14
C LYS A 159 16.91 -4.63 0.38
N SER A 160 17.23 -5.09 1.59
CA SER A 160 16.54 -6.21 2.22
C SER A 160 15.04 -5.93 2.43
N TYR A 161 14.69 -4.72 2.85
CA TYR A 161 13.29 -4.27 2.95
C TYR A 161 12.57 -4.39 1.60
N PHE A 162 13.20 -3.89 0.52
CA PHE A 162 12.62 -3.96 -0.82
C PHE A 162 12.58 -5.37 -1.42
N GLU A 163 13.47 -6.28 -1.02
CA GLU A 163 13.39 -7.70 -1.38
C GLU A 163 12.16 -8.39 -0.76
N LYS A 164 11.73 -7.97 0.44
CA LYS A 164 10.47 -8.44 1.04
C LYS A 164 9.27 -7.90 0.26
N ILE A 165 9.28 -6.61 -0.08
CA ILE A 165 8.24 -5.99 -0.92
C ILE A 165 8.12 -6.68 -2.29
N ASP A 166 9.25 -7.01 -2.94
CA ASP A 166 9.27 -7.67 -4.24
C ASP A 166 8.44 -8.97 -4.23
N LYS A 167 8.56 -9.76 -3.15
CA LYS A 167 7.79 -10.99 -2.97
C LYS A 167 6.28 -10.71 -2.92
N ILE A 168 5.85 -9.70 -2.16
CA ILE A 168 4.44 -9.30 -2.06
C ILE A 168 3.92 -8.88 -3.42
N ILE A 169 4.58 -7.91 -4.06
CA ILE A 169 4.13 -7.33 -5.33
C ILE A 169 4.14 -8.38 -6.44
N SER A 170 5.13 -9.27 -6.47
CA SER A 170 5.15 -10.38 -7.42
C SER A 170 3.93 -11.29 -7.24
N ALA A 171 3.53 -11.59 -6.00
CA ALA A 171 2.35 -12.39 -5.71
C ALA A 171 1.06 -11.67 -6.13
N VAL A 172 0.98 -10.35 -5.92
CA VAL A 172 -0.14 -9.50 -6.35
C VAL A 172 -0.36 -9.58 -7.87
N TYR A 173 0.70 -9.51 -8.68
CA TYR A 173 0.57 -9.62 -10.14
C TYR A 173 0.18 -11.02 -10.64
N THR A 174 0.24 -12.06 -9.79
CA THR A 174 -0.28 -13.39 -10.12
C THR A 174 -1.77 -13.54 -9.83
N VAL A 175 -2.41 -12.51 -9.25
CA VAL A 175 -3.83 -12.51 -8.85
C VAL A 175 -4.72 -12.27 -10.07
N PRO A 176 -5.63 -13.20 -10.41
CA PRO A 176 -6.59 -12.96 -11.49
C PRO A 176 -7.67 -11.92 -11.14
N SER A 177 -7.91 -11.62 -9.86
CA SER A 177 -9.11 -10.92 -9.37
C SER A 177 -9.10 -9.39 -9.56
N GLY A 178 -8.01 -8.76 -10.01
CA GLY A 178 -7.96 -7.31 -10.20
C GLY A 178 -8.12 -6.47 -8.93
N GLU A 179 -8.28 -7.10 -7.75
CA GLU A 179 -8.58 -6.45 -6.47
C GLU A 179 -7.52 -5.43 -6.07
N TYR A 180 -6.24 -5.73 -6.30
CA TYR A 180 -5.12 -4.82 -6.04
C TYR A 180 -4.67 -4.02 -7.27
N TYR A 181 -5.20 -4.36 -8.45
CA TYR A 181 -4.78 -3.76 -9.71
C TYR A 181 -5.15 -2.28 -9.78
N GLU A 182 -6.25 -1.88 -9.14
CA GLU A 182 -6.65 -0.49 -9.06
C GLU A 182 -5.67 0.36 -8.23
N ILE A 183 -5.09 -0.18 -7.16
CA ILE A 183 -4.04 0.51 -6.39
C ILE A 183 -2.79 0.70 -7.24
N LEU A 184 -2.33 -0.35 -7.93
CA LEU A 184 -1.15 -0.30 -8.78
C LEU A 184 -1.30 0.73 -9.92
N LYS A 185 -2.51 0.88 -10.48
CA LYS A 185 -2.81 1.89 -11.51
C LYS A 185 -2.69 3.33 -11.02
N LEU A 186 -2.97 3.61 -9.74
CA LEU A 186 -2.82 4.97 -9.18
C LEU A 186 -1.39 5.51 -9.31
N TYR A 187 -0.43 4.60 -9.48
CA TYR A 187 1.01 4.87 -9.56
C TYR A 187 1.60 4.53 -10.94
N ASP A 188 0.76 4.31 -11.95
CA ASP A 188 1.16 3.91 -13.30
C ASP A 188 1.94 2.58 -13.38
N PHE A 189 1.78 1.68 -12.39
CA PHE A 189 2.39 0.35 -12.39
C PHE A 189 1.49 -0.67 -13.13
N HIS A 190 1.56 -0.67 -14.45
CA HIS A 190 0.75 -1.58 -15.27
C HIS A 190 1.29 -3.03 -15.33
N THR A 191 2.57 -3.25 -15.05
CA THR A 191 3.20 -4.58 -15.10
C THR A 191 4.17 -4.78 -13.94
N TYR A 192 4.36 -6.03 -13.52
CA TYR A 192 5.40 -6.36 -12.55
C TYR A 192 6.81 -5.94 -13.02
N ASP A 193 7.06 -6.00 -14.34
CA ASP A 193 8.36 -5.61 -14.90
C ASP A 193 8.68 -4.13 -14.68
N SER A 194 7.68 -3.23 -14.72
CA SER A 194 7.93 -1.80 -14.47
C SER A 194 8.37 -1.57 -13.02
N PHE A 195 7.71 -2.24 -12.08
CA PHE A 195 8.09 -2.25 -10.67
C PHE A 195 9.49 -2.83 -10.45
N LYS A 196 9.74 -4.04 -10.94
CA LYS A 196 11.00 -4.77 -10.79
C LYS A 196 12.20 -4.03 -11.38
N SER A 197 12.00 -3.33 -12.50
CA SER A 197 13.07 -2.55 -13.13
C SER A 197 13.61 -1.41 -12.27
N ILE A 198 12.80 -0.87 -11.35
CA ILE A 198 13.22 0.15 -10.40
C ILE A 198 14.03 -0.51 -9.27
N LEU A 199 13.51 -1.60 -8.71
CA LEU A 199 14.18 -2.36 -7.65
C LEU A 199 15.59 -2.82 -8.02
N GLN A 200 15.78 -3.26 -9.25
CA GLN A 200 17.10 -3.71 -9.75
C GLN A 200 18.16 -2.61 -9.78
N GLN A 201 17.79 -1.35 -9.63
CA GLN A 201 18.73 -0.23 -9.56
C GLN A 201 19.31 -0.04 -8.15
N ILE A 202 18.74 -0.69 -7.12
CA ILE A 202 19.29 -0.72 -5.76
C ILE A 202 20.46 -1.70 -5.74
N THR A 203 21.66 -1.16 -5.93
CA THR A 203 22.90 -1.94 -6.08
C THR A 203 23.82 -1.82 -4.88
N CYS A 204 23.55 -0.88 -3.97
CA CYS A 204 24.42 -0.56 -2.82
C CYS A 204 25.88 -0.33 -3.20
N SER A 205 26.05 0.21 -4.40
CA SER A 205 27.33 0.64 -4.95
C SER A 205 27.24 2.15 -5.18
N PRO A 206 28.29 2.91 -4.84
CA PRO A 206 28.26 4.35 -5.03
C PRO A 206 27.89 4.70 -6.46
N CYS A 207 26.96 5.64 -6.64
CA CYS A 207 26.66 6.13 -7.98
C CYS A 207 27.96 6.67 -8.59
N GLU A 208 28.36 6.17 -9.77
CA GLU A 208 29.45 6.82 -10.50
C GLU A 208 29.08 8.29 -10.67
N SER A 209 30.00 9.19 -10.30
CA SER A 209 29.83 10.62 -10.50
C SER A 209 29.92 10.97 -11.99
N SER A 210 29.04 10.41 -12.82
CA SER A 210 28.81 10.90 -14.15
C SER A 210 27.95 12.16 -13.98
N PHE A 211 28.60 13.31 -14.16
CA PHE A 211 28.00 14.63 -14.37
C PHE A 211 26.51 14.57 -14.70
N TYR A 212 25.69 15.17 -13.83
CA TYR A 212 24.31 15.57 -14.11
C TYR A 212 24.22 16.29 -15.45
N SER A 213 23.98 15.56 -16.54
CA SER A 213 23.73 16.08 -17.89
C SER A 213 23.20 14.96 -18.79
N ARG A 214 22.08 14.33 -18.41
CA ARG A 214 21.27 13.58 -19.37
C ARG A 214 19.78 13.65 -19.06
N GLY A 215 19.31 14.86 -18.79
CA GLY A 215 17.92 15.27 -19.02
C GLY A 215 17.95 16.50 -19.92
N LEU A 216 17.16 16.47 -21.00
CA LEU A 216 17.04 17.48 -22.08
C LEU A 216 17.88 17.23 -23.34
N GLN A 217 17.45 16.26 -24.15
CA GLN A 217 17.38 16.25 -25.63
C GLN A 217 16.65 14.94 -26.00
N GLY A 218 15.45 14.90 -26.57
CA GLY A 218 14.92 15.75 -27.63
C GLY A 218 15.51 15.34 -28.97
N GLY A 219 15.12 14.19 -29.53
CA GLY A 219 15.64 13.77 -30.84
C GLY A 219 15.26 12.36 -31.31
N ASN A 220 14.16 12.28 -32.07
CA ASN A 220 13.85 11.38 -33.19
C ASN A 220 14.79 10.19 -33.47
N THR A 221 14.24 8.97 -33.43
CA THR A 221 14.79 7.81 -34.17
C THR A 221 13.84 7.38 -35.30
N PRO A 222 14.35 7.04 -36.50
CA PRO A 222 13.54 6.80 -37.69
C PRO A 222 13.05 5.34 -37.78
N SER A 223 11.89 5.20 -38.40
CA SER A 223 11.31 3.94 -38.89
C SER A 223 12.16 3.28 -39.98
N PRO A 224 12.19 1.93 -40.05
CA PRO A 224 12.42 1.21 -41.29
C PRO A 224 11.14 0.48 -41.75
N SER A 225 10.84 0.71 -43.02
CA SER A 225 9.73 0.20 -43.82
C SER A 225 9.78 -1.31 -44.12
N SER A 226 8.60 -1.93 -44.04
CA SER A 226 7.98 -2.97 -44.89
C SER A 226 8.80 -4.09 -45.55
N LEU A 227 8.33 -5.34 -45.37
CA LEU A 227 8.24 -6.34 -46.45
C LEU A 227 7.09 -7.34 -46.21
N THR A 228 6.07 -7.19 -47.07
CA THR A 228 5.16 -8.18 -47.69
C THR A 228 4.37 -9.21 -46.86
N LYS A 229 3.06 -9.19 -47.12
CA LYS A 229 1.96 -10.02 -46.63
C LYS A 229 2.04 -11.49 -47.09
N ILE A 230 1.68 -12.42 -46.19
CA ILE A 230 0.94 -13.64 -46.52
C ILE A 230 -0.28 -13.68 -45.57
N SER A 231 -1.47 -13.58 -46.16
CA SER A 231 -2.75 -13.63 -45.48
C SER A 231 -3.29 -15.05 -45.50
N VAL A 232 -3.32 -15.72 -44.35
CA VAL A 232 -4.15 -16.90 -44.12
C VAL A 232 -5.01 -16.61 -42.90
N SER A 233 -6.33 -16.68 -43.10
CA SER A 233 -7.35 -16.32 -42.13
C SER A 233 -7.33 -17.23 -40.90
N ILE A 234 -6.74 -16.75 -39.80
CA ILE A 234 -6.65 -17.43 -38.49
C ILE A 234 -8.00 -17.37 -37.71
N VAL A 235 -8.97 -16.61 -38.21
CA VAL A 235 -10.21 -16.31 -37.49
C VAL A 235 -11.09 -17.57 -37.25
N LEU A 236 -11.01 -18.61 -38.09
CA LEU A 236 -11.91 -19.77 -37.97
C LEU A 236 -11.44 -20.87 -37.00
N LEU A 237 -10.18 -20.88 -36.55
CA LEU A 237 -9.69 -21.89 -35.59
C LEU A 237 -9.94 -21.51 -34.12
N ILE A 238 -10.02 -20.21 -33.83
CA ILE A 238 -10.18 -19.70 -32.44
C ILE A 238 -11.63 -19.89 -31.96
N PHE A 239 -12.62 -19.68 -32.83
CA PHE A 239 -14.03 -19.85 -32.46
C PHE A 239 -14.44 -21.32 -32.28
N GLY A 240 -13.85 -22.24 -33.04
CA GLY A 240 -14.14 -23.68 -32.92
C GLY A 240 -13.68 -24.29 -31.59
N ILE A 241 -12.50 -23.88 -31.10
CA ILE A 241 -11.96 -24.36 -29.81
C ILE A 241 -12.73 -23.74 -28.64
N SER A 242 -13.08 -22.45 -28.73
CA SER A 242 -13.81 -21.73 -27.66
C SER A 242 -15.20 -22.32 -27.38
N LEU A 243 -15.95 -22.70 -28.43
CA LEU A 243 -17.26 -23.35 -28.30
C LEU A 243 -17.17 -24.74 -27.67
N ILE A 244 -16.12 -25.52 -27.99
CA ILE A 244 -15.89 -26.84 -27.40
C ILE A 244 -15.52 -26.69 -25.92
N CYS A 245 -14.64 -25.74 -25.56
CA CYS A 245 -14.30 -25.45 -24.16
C CYS A 245 -15.53 -25.01 -23.35
N PHE A 246 -16.40 -24.16 -23.91
CA PHE A 246 -17.63 -23.70 -23.24
C PHE A 246 -18.63 -24.85 -23.01
N LEU A 247 -18.78 -25.76 -23.98
CA LEU A 247 -19.65 -26.93 -23.85
C LEU A 247 -19.09 -27.97 -22.86
N LEU A 248 -17.77 -28.14 -22.79
CA LEU A 248 -17.12 -29.00 -21.80
C LEU A 248 -17.18 -28.42 -20.38
N TYR A 249 -17.09 -27.10 -20.24
CA TYR A 249 -17.26 -26.39 -18.96
C TYR A 249 -18.68 -26.54 -18.40
N THR A 250 -19.70 -26.41 -19.26
CA THR A 250 -21.12 -26.44 -18.84
C THR A 250 -21.70 -27.84 -18.63
N ARG A 251 -21.13 -28.89 -19.25
CA ARG A 251 -21.67 -30.27 -19.17
C ARG A 251 -20.83 -31.28 -18.41
N SER A 252 -19.64 -30.93 -17.93
CA SER A 252 -18.75 -31.85 -17.21
C SER A 252 -18.62 -31.47 -15.73
N PRO A 253 -18.55 -32.43 -14.78
CA PRO A 253 -18.32 -32.15 -13.35
C PRO A 253 -16.95 -31.50 -13.07
N LEU A 254 -16.12 -31.33 -14.11
CA LEU A 254 -14.86 -30.61 -14.09
C LEU A 254 -15.01 -29.11 -13.79
N GLY A 255 -16.08 -28.44 -14.25
CA GLY A 255 -16.28 -27.00 -13.97
C GLY A 255 -16.33 -26.70 -12.48
N ARG A 256 -17.14 -27.47 -11.74
CA ARG A 256 -17.26 -27.38 -10.28
C ARG A 256 -15.96 -27.74 -9.55
N TRP A 257 -15.11 -28.58 -10.15
CA TRP A 257 -13.78 -28.93 -9.60
C TRP A 257 -12.72 -27.86 -9.86
N PHE A 258 -12.76 -27.19 -11.02
CA PHE A 258 -11.94 -26.03 -11.31
C PHE A 258 -12.29 -24.86 -10.40
N ASP A 259 -13.58 -24.53 -10.24
CA ASP A 259 -14.03 -23.48 -9.31
C ASP A 259 -13.53 -23.75 -7.89
N THR A 260 -13.66 -24.99 -7.41
CA THR A 260 -13.21 -25.36 -6.05
C THR A 260 -11.68 -25.33 -5.90
N ARG A 261 -10.92 -25.64 -6.95
CA ARG A 261 -9.44 -25.57 -6.92
C ARG A 261 -8.93 -24.14 -7.06
N VAL A 262 -9.57 -23.32 -7.90
CA VAL A 262 -9.26 -21.89 -8.07
C VAL A 262 -9.53 -21.16 -6.76
N LEU A 263 -10.72 -21.35 -6.16
CA LEU A 263 -11.07 -20.77 -4.86
C LEU A 263 -10.12 -21.22 -3.74
N LYS A 264 -9.71 -22.49 -3.71
CA LYS A 264 -8.71 -22.98 -2.73
C LYS A 264 -7.32 -22.38 -2.96
N LYS A 265 -6.93 -22.14 -4.21
CA LYS A 265 -5.64 -21.53 -4.58
C LYS A 265 -5.62 -20.04 -4.27
N GLU A 266 -6.74 -19.34 -4.47
CA GLU A 266 -6.91 -17.94 -4.07
C GLU A 266 -6.82 -17.82 -2.55
N LYS A 267 -7.61 -18.61 -1.79
CA LYS A 267 -7.53 -18.60 -0.32
C LYS A 267 -6.12 -18.90 0.21
N GLY A 268 -5.46 -19.93 -0.32
CA GLY A 268 -4.10 -20.29 0.12
C GLY A 268 -3.04 -19.23 -0.23
N ARG A 269 -3.31 -18.36 -1.19
CA ARG A 269 -2.38 -17.32 -1.63
C ARG A 269 -2.66 -15.97 -0.95
N ASN A 270 -3.92 -15.65 -0.66
CA ASN A 270 -4.26 -14.49 0.17
C ASN A 270 -3.66 -14.69 1.56
N ASN A 271 -3.80 -15.89 2.15
CA ASN A 271 -3.11 -16.24 3.39
C ASN A 271 -1.58 -16.04 3.35
N PHE A 272 -0.94 -16.19 2.19
CA PHE A 272 0.50 -15.98 2.01
C PHE A 272 0.87 -14.50 1.88
N ILE A 273 0.01 -13.70 1.20
CA ILE A 273 0.18 -12.25 1.14
C ILE A 273 -0.01 -11.67 2.55
N ASP A 274 -1.05 -12.10 3.27
CA ASP A 274 -1.27 -11.75 4.68
C ASP A 274 -0.05 -12.06 5.56
N GLU A 275 0.52 -13.27 5.43
CA GLU A 275 1.70 -13.69 6.21
C GLU A 275 2.90 -12.77 5.95
N ILE A 276 3.28 -12.52 4.70
CA ILE A 276 4.42 -11.64 4.39
C ILE A 276 4.14 -10.19 4.81
N THR A 277 2.90 -9.76 4.65
CA THR A 277 2.48 -8.40 5.04
C THR A 277 2.62 -8.22 6.56
N SER A 278 2.22 -9.22 7.34
CA SER A 278 2.40 -9.20 8.80
C SER A 278 3.88 -9.15 9.22
N GLU A 279 4.78 -9.84 8.51
CA GLU A 279 6.22 -9.76 8.78
C GLU A 279 6.80 -8.35 8.57
N LEU A 280 6.30 -7.60 7.57
CA LEU A 280 6.73 -6.22 7.34
C LEU A 280 6.27 -5.25 8.46
N GLU A 281 5.12 -5.56 9.06
CA GLU A 281 4.57 -4.78 10.16
C GLU A 281 5.29 -5.07 11.48
N GLU A 282 5.54 -6.35 11.79
CA GLU A 282 6.28 -6.75 12.98
C GLU A 282 7.67 -6.09 13.01
N ASP A 283 8.40 -6.13 11.89
CA ASP A 283 9.67 -5.43 11.74
C ASP A 283 9.52 -3.95 12.10
N SER A 284 8.54 -3.24 11.54
CA SER A 284 8.34 -1.81 11.82
C SER A 284 7.94 -1.52 13.27
N SER A 285 7.22 -2.43 13.92
CA SER A 285 6.80 -2.30 15.31
C SER A 285 7.96 -2.53 16.28
N GLU A 286 8.85 -3.48 15.99
CA GLU A 286 10.01 -3.83 16.86
C GLU A 286 10.98 -2.65 17.01
N TRP A 287 11.10 -1.79 15.98
CA TRP A 287 11.86 -0.54 16.04
C TRP A 287 11.14 0.60 16.79
N SER A 288 9.81 0.55 16.87
CA SER A 288 9.01 1.53 17.61
C SER A 288 9.15 1.33 19.12
N TYR A 289 9.23 0.07 19.57
CA TYR A 289 9.41 -0.27 20.99
C TYR A 289 10.81 0.04 21.53
N THR A 290 11.84 0.13 20.69
CA THR A 290 13.21 0.44 21.14
C THR A 290 13.45 1.92 21.48
N ASN A 291 12.50 2.83 21.18
CA ASN A 291 12.53 4.23 21.64
C ASN A 291 11.64 4.53 22.87
N SER A 292 11.02 3.50 23.46
CA SER A 292 10.20 3.62 24.66
C SER A 292 10.86 2.90 25.85
N SER A 293 11.97 3.43 26.36
CA SER A 293 12.40 3.18 27.75
C SER A 293 13.65 3.98 28.15
N ASN A 294 13.42 5.08 28.86
CA ASN A 294 14.03 5.32 30.18
C ASN A 294 13.51 6.63 30.78
N ILE A 295 12.24 6.66 31.19
CA ILE A 295 11.82 7.56 32.28
C ILE A 295 11.87 6.73 33.56
N GLY A 296 13.06 6.70 34.16
CA GLY A 296 13.23 6.17 35.51
C GLY A 296 12.51 7.09 36.50
N TYR A 297 11.44 6.59 37.10
CA TYR A 297 10.82 7.22 38.26
C TYR A 297 11.82 7.19 39.43
N ASN A 298 12.42 8.34 39.74
CA ASN A 298 13.03 8.57 41.05
C ASN A 298 11.91 8.98 42.01
N MET A 299 11.50 8.06 42.88
CA MET A 299 10.89 8.44 44.15
C MET A 299 12.02 8.76 45.14
N ASN A 300 12.07 10.02 45.60
CA ASN A 300 12.67 10.43 46.87
C ASN A 300 11.82 11.56 47.44
#